data_AF-A0A218Z753-F1
#
_entry.id   AF-A0A218Z753-F1
#
_cell.length_a   1.000
_cell.length_b   1.000
_cell.length_c   1.000
_cell.angle_alpha   90.00
_cell.angle_beta   90.00
_cell.angle_gamma   90.00
#
_symmetry.space_group_name_H-M   'P 1'
#
loop_
_entity.id
_entity.type
_entity.pdbx_description
1 polymer ?
#
loop_
_entity_poly.entity_id
_entity_poly.type
_entity_poly.pdbx_seq_one_letter_code
_entity_poly.pdbx_strand_id
1 'polypeptide(L)'
;MCYHKRTVYTCNHNSWGRQVLVCNIQKAFLDGAFPLACDTMNGHPLHSHQVGMLCPICGKKQKKTLGTLSRLRAELKEASERLARHRKKEEGELYQKSLTENAASGGIVGGDFKDIIWSERASLARLDDVDFDPIVL
;
A
#
# COMPACT_ATOMS: atom_id res chain seq x y z
N MET A 1 25.27 34.70 5.81
CA MET A 1 24.18 33.80 5.35
C MET A 1 22.84 34.44 5.66
N CYS A 2 21.86 34.32 4.78
CA CYS A 2 20.51 34.88 4.99
C CYS A 2 19.69 33.94 5.88
N TYR A 3 18.94 34.50 6.83
CA TYR A 3 18.00 33.72 7.64
C TYR A 3 16.59 33.90 7.12
N HIS A 4 15.89 32.78 6.96
CA HIS A 4 14.52 32.71 6.47
C HIS A 4 13.63 32.02 7.50
N LYS A 5 12.33 32.32 7.41
CA LYS A 5 11.31 31.54 8.12
C LYS A 5 11.31 30.13 7.51
N ARG A 6 11.49 29.10 8.33
CA ARG A 6 11.48 27.70 7.88
C ARG A 6 10.23 27.02 8.40
N THR A 7 9.53 26.31 7.52
CA THR A 7 8.46 25.38 7.91
C THR A 7 8.99 23.97 7.72
N VAL A 8 8.90 23.15 8.76
CA VAL A 8 9.32 21.74 8.72
C VAL A 8 8.06 20.88 8.77
N TYR A 9 7.84 20.09 7.73
CA TYR A 9 6.71 19.16 7.63
C TYR A 9 7.04 17.86 8.38
N THR A 10 6.01 17.08 8.72
CA THR A 10 6.20 15.75 9.37
C THR A 10 7.04 14.80 8.53
N CYS A 11 7.01 14.95 7.20
CA CYS A 11 7.85 14.19 6.28
C CYS A 11 9.30 14.70 6.15
N ASN A 12 9.79 15.50 7.11
CA ASN A 12 11.14 16.11 7.16
C ASN A 12 11.53 16.99 5.96
N HIS A 13 10.57 17.34 5.10
CA HIS A 13 10.77 18.34 4.07
C HIS A 13 10.67 19.75 4.67
N ASN A 14 11.34 20.68 4.00
CA ASN A 14 11.35 22.08 4.41
C ASN A 14 10.70 22.93 3.32
N SER A 15 9.92 23.94 3.74
CA SER A 15 9.62 25.07 2.89
C SER A 15 10.17 26.36 3.50
N TRP A 16 10.68 27.21 2.62
CA TRP A 16 11.24 28.50 2.98
C TRP A 16 10.18 29.58 2.79
N GLY A 17 9.98 30.40 3.81
CA GLY A 17 9.10 31.55 3.78
C GLY A 17 9.88 32.85 3.62
N ARG A 18 9.29 33.94 4.11
CA ARG A 18 9.91 35.27 4.06
C ARG A 18 11.29 35.30 4.74
N GLN A 19 12.14 36.15 4.20
CA GLN A 19 13.43 36.46 4.80
C GLN A 19 13.23 37.19 6.14
N VAL A 20 13.97 36.77 7.16
CA VAL A 20 13.98 37.36 8.50
C VAL A 20 15.20 38.25 8.67
N LEU A 21 16.37 37.79 8.23
CA LEU A 21 17.63 38.54 8.34
C LEU A 21 18.41 38.47 7.04
N VAL A 22 18.83 39.63 6.57
CA VAL A 22 19.69 39.81 5.38
C VAL A 22 21.16 39.70 5.78
N CYS A 23 21.94 38.97 4.99
CA CYS A 23 23.39 39.00 5.14
C CYS A 23 23.99 40.16 4.36
N ASN A 24 25.26 40.47 4.64
CA ASN A 24 25.98 41.57 3.99
C ASN A 24 26.03 41.43 2.45
N ILE A 25 26.11 40.20 1.92
CA ILE A 25 26.08 39.95 0.47
C ILE A 25 24.73 40.36 -0.11
N GLN A 26 23.64 39.92 0.51
CA GLN A 26 22.29 40.29 0.08
C GLN A 26 22.05 41.80 0.21
N LYS A 27 22.58 42.41 1.27
CA LYS A 27 22.50 43.85 1.48
C LYS A 27 23.26 44.61 0.37
N ALA A 28 24.51 44.24 0.09
CA ALA A 28 25.31 44.84 -0.98
C ALA A 28 24.68 44.63 -2.37
N PHE A 29 24.01 43.51 -2.61
CA PHE A 29 23.24 43.28 -3.82
C PHE A 29 22.05 44.24 -3.94
N LEU A 30 21.27 44.41 -2.86
CA LEU A 30 20.15 45.35 -2.82
C LEU A 30 20.59 46.81 -2.95
N ASP A 31 21.77 47.15 -2.42
CA ASP A 31 22.39 48.48 -2.52
C ASP A 31 23.04 48.72 -3.91
N GLY A 32 23.04 47.72 -4.81
CA GLY A 32 23.65 47.81 -6.15
C GLY A 32 25.18 47.73 -6.18
N ALA A 33 25.82 47.54 -5.02
CA ALA A 33 27.27 47.43 -4.88
C ALA A 33 27.81 46.05 -5.29
N PHE A 34 26.95 45.03 -5.37
CA PHE A 34 27.33 43.67 -5.70
C PHE A 34 26.38 43.06 -6.74
N PRO A 35 26.85 42.32 -7.76
CA PRO A 35 26.02 41.89 -8.88
C PRO A 35 25.17 40.65 -8.61
N LEU A 36 25.46 39.88 -7.55
CA LEU A 36 24.81 38.59 -7.30
C LEU A 36 24.12 38.54 -5.93
N ALA A 37 22.87 38.09 -5.93
CA ALA A 37 22.14 37.84 -4.68
C ALA A 37 22.75 36.65 -3.93
N CYS A 38 22.55 36.62 -2.61
CA CYS A 38 22.93 35.46 -1.80
C CYS A 38 21.97 34.29 -2.08
N ASP A 39 22.53 33.16 -2.49
CA ASP A 39 21.82 31.91 -2.78
C ASP A 39 21.54 31.04 -1.53
N THR A 40 22.29 31.31 -0.45
CA THR A 40 22.32 30.46 0.72
C THR A 40 21.18 30.83 1.69
N MET A 41 20.22 29.91 1.84
CA MET A 41 19.09 30.04 2.75
C MET A 41 19.28 29.19 4.01
N ASN A 42 19.30 29.84 5.17
CA ASN A 42 19.33 29.17 6.48
C ASN A 42 18.04 29.38 7.27
N GLY A 43 17.68 28.40 8.09
CA GLY A 43 16.53 28.51 8.99
C GLY A 43 16.89 29.29 10.24
N HIS A 44 16.12 30.33 10.56
CA HIS A 44 16.28 30.97 11.87
C HIS A 44 15.75 30.04 12.98
N PRO A 45 16.50 29.76 14.05
CA PRO A 45 16.06 28.85 15.12
C PRO A 45 14.70 29.24 15.71
N LEU A 46 14.50 30.53 15.99
CA LEU A 46 13.25 31.04 16.59
C LEU A 46 12.09 31.28 15.62
N HIS A 47 12.32 31.22 14.30
CA HIS A 47 11.25 31.36 13.30
C HIS A 47 10.99 30.06 12.54
N SER A 48 11.67 28.99 12.92
CA SER A 48 11.42 27.65 12.42
C SER A 48 10.21 27.09 13.16
N HIS A 49 9.19 26.64 12.42
CA HIS A 49 8.02 26.00 13.00
C HIS A 49 7.79 24.65 12.34
N GLN A 50 7.44 23.67 13.16
CA GLN A 50 7.03 22.35 12.71
C GLN A 50 5.52 22.37 12.47
N VAL A 51 5.08 21.77 11.37
CA VAL A 51 3.66 21.60 11.05
C VAL A 51 3.30 20.12 11.05
N GLY A 52 2.18 19.79 11.69
CA GLY A 52 1.63 18.43 11.80
C GLY A 52 1.02 17.90 10.51
N MET A 53 1.53 18.29 9.34
CA MET A 53 1.03 17.87 8.04
C MET A 53 2.17 17.48 7.10
N LEU A 54 1.84 16.66 6.10
CA LEU A 54 2.76 16.33 5.02
C LEU A 54 2.96 17.54 4.10
N CYS A 55 4.15 17.62 3.47
CA CYS A 55 4.36 18.61 2.43
C CYS A 55 3.45 18.34 1.22
N PRO A 56 3.13 19.36 0.39
CA PRO A 56 2.23 19.20 -0.76
C PRO A 56 2.65 18.07 -1.72
N ILE A 57 3.96 17.84 -1.86
CA ILE A 57 4.51 16.78 -2.72
C ILE A 57 4.23 15.40 -2.10
N CYS A 58 4.54 15.22 -0.82
CA CYS A 58 4.30 13.96 -0.11
C CYS A 58 2.81 13.66 0.02
N GLY A 59 1.97 14.67 0.29
CA GLY A 59 0.52 14.52 0.32
C GLY A 59 -0.04 14.06 -1.03
N LYS A 60 0.46 14.58 -2.15
CA LYS A 60 0.09 14.10 -3.49
C LYS A 60 0.51 12.65 -3.72
N LYS A 61 1.73 12.27 -3.32
CA LYS A 61 2.24 10.90 -3.45
C LYS A 61 1.41 9.92 -2.60
N GLN A 62 1.15 10.26 -1.34
CA GLN A 62 0.34 9.44 -0.44
C GLN A 62 -1.07 9.20 -1.00
N LYS A 63 -1.75 10.24 -1.50
CA LYS A 63 -3.06 10.10 -2.14
C LYS A 63 -3.03 9.14 -3.32
N LYS A 64 -2.00 9.23 -4.18
CA LYS A 64 -1.82 8.29 -5.30
C LYS A 64 -1.61 6.86 -4.80
N THR A 65 -0.73 6.66 -3.82
CA THR A 65 -0.47 5.34 -3.25
C THR A 65 -1.72 4.72 -2.64
N LEU A 66 -2.48 5.47 -1.84
CA LEU A 66 -3.73 5.01 -1.24
C LEU A 66 -4.76 4.66 -2.32
N GLY A 67 -4.86 5.47 -3.38
CA GLY A 67 -5.70 5.16 -4.54
C GLY A 67 -5.31 3.83 -5.21
N THR A 68 -4.02 3.65 -5.51
CA THR A 68 -3.53 2.39 -6.10
C THR A 68 -3.78 1.19 -5.19
N LEU A 69 -3.54 1.32 -3.88
CA LEU A 69 -3.80 0.24 -2.92
C LEU A 69 -5.28 -0.14 -2.85
N SER A 70 -6.18 0.84 -2.87
CA SER A 70 -7.63 0.56 -2.90
C SER A 70 -8.03 -0.20 -4.17
N ARG A 71 -7.46 0.16 -5.33
CA ARG A 71 -7.71 -0.53 -6.60
C ARG A 71 -7.21 -1.96 -6.57
N LEU A 72 -5.96 -2.18 -6.12
CA LEU A 72 -5.38 -3.51 -6.02
C LEU A 72 -6.18 -4.42 -5.06
N ARG A 73 -6.65 -3.89 -3.93
CA ARG A 73 -7.52 -4.63 -3.01
C ARG A 73 -8.84 -5.04 -3.66
N ALA A 74 -9.45 -4.18 -4.46
CA ALA A 74 -10.67 -4.50 -5.20
C ALA A 74 -10.43 -5.59 -6.26
N GLU A 75 -9.35 -5.48 -7.04
CA GLU A 75 -8.95 -6.47 -8.03
C GLU A 75 -8.65 -7.85 -7.38
N LEU A 76 -7.94 -7.86 -6.25
CA LEU A 76 -7.68 -9.09 -5.49
C LEU A 76 -8.97 -9.73 -4.96
N LYS A 77 -9.89 -8.92 -4.44
CA LYS A 77 -11.19 -9.41 -3.98
C LYS A 77 -11.97 -10.03 -5.13
N GLU A 78 -12.08 -9.36 -6.28
CA GLU A 78 -12.76 -9.89 -7.45
C GLU A 78 -12.13 -11.20 -7.94
N ALA A 79 -10.80 -11.25 -8.03
CA ALA A 79 -10.07 -12.46 -8.42
C ALA A 79 -10.33 -13.61 -7.44
N SER A 80 -10.32 -13.35 -6.13
CA SER A 80 -10.61 -14.35 -5.11
C SER A 80 -12.04 -14.90 -5.21
N GLU A 81 -13.02 -14.04 -5.47
CA GLU A 81 -14.41 -14.45 -5.65
C GLU A 81 -14.59 -15.25 -6.95
N ARG A 82 -13.89 -14.88 -8.03
CA ARG A 82 -13.88 -15.67 -9.27
C ARG A 82 -13.34 -17.07 -9.04
N LEU A 83 -12.22 -17.20 -8.33
CA LEU A 83 -11.66 -18.50 -7.98
C LEU A 83 -12.60 -19.32 -7.10
N ALA A 84 -13.24 -18.69 -6.10
CA ALA A 84 -14.23 -19.36 -5.27
C ALA A 84 -15.44 -19.86 -6.07
N ARG A 85 -15.92 -19.10 -7.06
CA ARG A 85 -16.99 -19.53 -7.97
C ARG A 85 -16.56 -20.71 -8.86
N HIS A 86 -15.32 -20.72 -9.35
CA HIS A 86 -14.81 -21.83 -10.14
C HIS A 86 -14.68 -23.11 -9.31
N ARG A 87 -14.13 -23.03 -8.09
CA ARG A 87 -14.05 -24.19 -7.18
C ARG A 87 -15.42 -24.79 -6.88
N LYS A 88 -16.42 -23.96 -6.58
CA LYS A 88 -17.80 -24.43 -6.35
C LYS A 88 -18.42 -25.10 -7.58
N LYS A 89 -18.10 -24.63 -8.79
CA LYS A 89 -18.57 -25.26 -10.04
C LYS A 89 -17.90 -26.62 -10.26
N GLU A 90 -16.59 -26.71 -10.05
CA GLU A 90 -15.85 -27.97 -10.15
C GLU A 90 -16.36 -29.00 -9.16
N GLU A 91 -16.64 -28.62 -7.90
CA GLU A 91 -17.23 -29.47 -6.88
C GLU A 91 -18.65 -29.94 -7.26
N GLY A 92 -19.48 -29.03 -7.80
CA GLY A 92 -20.83 -29.35 -8.27
C GLY A 92 -20.84 -30.28 -9.49
N GLU A 93 -19.94 -30.07 -10.45
CA GLU A 93 -19.78 -30.91 -11.63
C GLU A 93 -19.24 -32.30 -11.28
N LEU A 94 -18.32 -32.40 -10.30
CA LEU A 94 -17.82 -33.67 -9.79
C LEU A 94 -18.94 -34.48 -9.10
N TYR A 95 -19.78 -33.81 -8.31
CA TYR A 95 -20.93 -34.43 -7.66
C TYR A 95 -21.99 -34.90 -8.67
N GLN A 96 -22.23 -34.11 -9.72
CA GLN A 96 -23.20 -34.47 -10.75
C GLN A 96 -22.70 -35.61 -11.65
N LYS A 97 -21.40 -35.66 -11.97
CA LYS A 97 -20.78 -36.78 -12.69
C LYS A 97 -20.83 -38.09 -11.91
N SER A 98 -20.54 -38.06 -10.61
CA SER A 98 -20.60 -39.27 -9.77
C SER A 98 -22.03 -39.82 -9.64
N LEU A 99 -23.05 -38.96 -9.61
CA LEU A 99 -24.45 -39.38 -9.66
C LEU A 99 -24.82 -40.05 -11.00
N THR A 100 -24.36 -39.51 -12.13
CA THR A 100 -24.65 -40.09 -13.45
C THR A 100 -23.90 -41.39 -13.75
N GLU A 101 -22.66 -41.53 -13.26
CA GLU A 101 -21.87 -42.77 -13.41
C GLU A 101 -22.42 -43.91 -12.53
N ASN A 102 -22.92 -43.59 -11.34
CA ASN A 102 -23.61 -44.55 -10.48
C ASN A 102 -25.01 -44.96 -11.00
N ALA A 103 -25.67 -44.09 -11.78
CA ALA A 103 -26.94 -44.42 -12.43
C ALA A 103 -26.75 -45.26 -13.72
N ALA A 104 -25.63 -45.11 -14.41
CA ALA A 104 -25.30 -45.89 -15.61
C ALA A 104 -24.76 -47.31 -15.31
N SER A 105 -24.48 -47.63 -14.04
CA SER A 105 -23.99 -48.95 -13.58
C SER A 105 -25.03 -49.73 -12.77
N GLY A 106 -26.30 -49.32 -12.80
CA GLY A 106 -27.41 -50.02 -12.16
C GLY A 106 -27.89 -51.25 -12.93
N GLY A 107 -27.09 -52.32 -12.94
CA GLY A 107 -27.61 -53.66 -13.24
C GLY A 107 -26.63 -54.67 -13.83
N ILE A 108 -25.65 -55.15 -13.05
CA ILE A 108 -25.20 -56.56 -13.12
C ILE A 108 -24.88 -57.06 -11.70
N VAL A 109 -25.30 -58.29 -11.45
CA VAL A 109 -25.40 -59.05 -10.20
C VAL A 109 -24.02 -59.41 -9.60
N GLY A 110 -23.90 -59.28 -8.28
CA GLY A 110 -23.13 -60.17 -7.38
C GLY A 110 -21.61 -60.22 -7.52
N GLY A 111 -20.89 -59.74 -6.50
CA GLY A 111 -19.49 -60.11 -6.26
C GLY A 111 -18.75 -59.13 -5.36
N ASP A 112 -18.30 -59.60 -4.20
CA ASP A 112 -17.38 -58.92 -3.29
C ASP A 112 -16.16 -58.34 -4.01
N PHE A 113 -15.86 -57.06 -3.79
CA PHE A 113 -14.54 -56.50 -4.07
C PHE A 113 -14.16 -55.51 -2.96
N LYS A 114 -13.21 -55.94 -2.12
CA LYS A 114 -12.57 -55.16 -1.07
C LYS A 114 -11.81 -53.97 -1.64
N ASP A 115 -11.85 -52.89 -0.86
CA ASP A 115 -10.85 -51.86 -0.59
C ASP A 115 -9.89 -51.45 -1.70
N ILE A 116 -9.68 -50.13 -1.87
CA ILE A 116 -8.34 -49.51 -1.88
C ILE A 116 -8.43 -47.96 -2.01
N ILE A 117 -7.77 -47.26 -1.05
CA ILE A 117 -6.99 -45.99 -1.20
C ILE A 117 -7.78 -44.65 -1.27
N TRP A 118 -7.47 -43.56 -0.53
CA TRP A 118 -6.27 -43.12 0.21
C TRP A 118 -6.65 -42.26 1.43
N SER A 119 -5.96 -42.54 2.54
CA SER A 119 -5.72 -41.60 3.64
C SER A 119 -4.39 -40.85 3.43
N GLU A 120 -4.29 -39.67 4.05
CA GLU A 120 -3.06 -38.91 4.38
C GLU A 120 -2.48 -37.92 3.37
N ARG A 121 -2.79 -36.63 3.60
CA ARG A 121 -1.90 -35.44 3.64
C ARG A 121 -2.76 -34.20 3.34
N ALA A 122 -2.67 -33.07 4.02
CA ALA A 122 -1.89 -32.66 5.16
C ALA A 122 -2.54 -31.36 5.66
N SER A 123 -2.56 -31.23 6.98
CA SER A 123 -2.46 -30.00 7.74
C SER A 123 -1.77 -28.87 6.96
N LEU A 124 -2.47 -27.75 6.69
CA LEU A 124 -1.92 -26.38 6.60
C LEU A 124 -2.93 -25.41 5.97
N ALA A 125 -3.73 -24.74 6.81
CA ALA A 125 -4.12 -23.34 6.66
C ALA A 125 -5.12 -22.94 7.78
N ARG A 126 -4.63 -22.82 9.01
CA ARG A 126 -5.14 -21.81 9.94
C ARG A 126 -4.10 -20.68 9.93
N LEU A 127 -4.32 -19.71 9.07
CA LEU A 127 -3.78 -18.35 9.18
C LEU A 127 -4.96 -17.42 8.87
N ASP A 128 -6.03 -17.59 9.63
CA ASP A 128 -6.95 -16.48 9.88
C ASP A 128 -6.29 -15.63 10.98
N ASP A 129 -6.38 -14.31 10.81
CA ASP A 129 -5.95 -13.26 11.72
C ASP A 129 -4.44 -12.92 11.73
N VAL A 130 -3.99 -12.27 10.65
CA VAL A 130 -2.97 -11.23 10.77
C VAL A 130 -3.64 -9.89 10.45
N ASP A 131 -4.24 -9.29 11.47
CA ASP A 131 -4.46 -7.85 11.51
C ASP A 131 -3.07 -7.19 11.45
N PHE A 132 -2.70 -6.76 10.24
CA PHE A 132 -1.46 -6.01 10.06
C PHE A 132 -1.72 -4.57 10.49
N ASP A 133 -1.45 -4.29 11.76
CA ASP A 133 -1.42 -2.93 12.29
C ASP A 133 -0.47 -2.07 11.45
N PRO A 134 -0.92 -0.91 10.94
CA PRO A 134 -0.03 0.00 10.25
C PRO A 134 0.96 0.58 11.26
N ILE A 135 2.23 0.24 11.11
CA ILE A 135 3.36 0.86 11.81
C ILE A 135 3.23 2.38 11.69
N VAL A 136 2.93 3.02 12.82
CA VAL A 136 3.06 4.46 13.02
C VAL A 136 4.51 4.73 13.38
N LEU A 137 5.33 5.08 12.40
CA LEU A 137 6.56 5.87 12.55
C LEU A 137 6.84 6.66 11.26
#